data_AF-A0A952RL25-F1
#
_entry.id   AF-A0A952RL25-F1
#
_cell.length_a   1.000
_cell.length_b   1.000
_cell.length_c   1.000
_cell.angle_alpha   90.00
_cell.angle_beta   90.00
_cell.angle_gamma   90.00
#
_symmetry.space_group_name_H-M   'P 1'
#
loop_
_entity.id
_entity.type
_entity.pdbx_description
1 polymer ?
#
loop_
_entity_poly.entity_id
_entity_poly.type
_entity_poly.pdbx_seq_one_letter_code
_entity_poly.pdbx_strand_id
1 'polypeptide(L)'
;MPFAPRLAAGVLAASALLGSSGVASADVQACLNASEKGQKLRAAGKLREARESFVVCGAEGCPAMVRHDCTQWNQDLASVLPTVVFGAKDKSGRDLFDVTVSMDGEKLVSKLDGKSVIVDPGKHTFKFESGGLSATETALVKEGEKSRVITVTLDTGDSAGGATAAGGLGAGGTAPPGADGGGHSIVPWVVVGVGGAALVAGIVIFATTPDRPSNCREDTKRCERRPGQDDASLAADKEQAGTADSQPVLGAIVGAAGLALVAGGLVWHFLEPVGGKSAGLRVLPWTTGKSSGLSLGATF
;
A
#
# COMPACT_ATOMS: atom_id res chain seq x y z
N MET A 1 -90.86 10.85 32.98
CA MET A 1 -90.44 11.42 34.28
C MET A 1 -90.71 10.38 35.36
N PRO A 2 -89.88 10.16 36.40
CA PRO A 2 -88.46 10.49 36.57
C PRO A 2 -87.56 9.28 36.98
N PHE A 3 -86.25 9.56 37.14
CA PHE A 3 -85.16 8.87 37.88
C PHE A 3 -85.55 8.03 39.14
N ALA A 4 -84.78 7.08 39.73
CA ALA A 4 -83.57 6.24 39.46
C ALA A 4 -83.36 5.34 40.76
N PRO A 5 -82.18 4.92 41.29
CA PRO A 5 -80.82 4.54 40.80
C PRO A 5 -80.27 3.18 41.41
N ARG A 6 -78.94 2.91 41.33
CA ARG A 6 -78.09 1.94 42.13
C ARG A 6 -78.06 0.43 41.76
N LEU A 7 -76.99 -0.36 41.94
CA LEU A 7 -75.50 -0.21 41.95
C LEU A 7 -74.82 -1.60 42.13
N ALA A 8 -73.85 -2.02 41.28
CA ALA A 8 -72.80 -3.04 41.50
C ALA A 8 -71.90 -3.12 40.24
N ALA A 9 -70.59 -2.87 40.21
CA ALA A 9 -69.44 -3.48 40.92
C ALA A 9 -68.92 -4.78 40.26
N GLY A 10 -67.75 -4.71 39.60
CA GLY A 10 -67.03 -5.85 39.01
C GLY A 10 -65.67 -5.40 38.44
N VAL A 11 -64.57 -5.95 38.98
CA VAL A 11 -63.19 -5.50 38.73
C VAL A 11 -62.56 -6.18 37.52
N LEU A 12 -61.88 -5.41 36.67
CA LEU A 12 -60.98 -5.91 35.61
C LEU A 12 -59.59 -5.30 35.80
N ALA A 13 -58.63 -6.12 36.24
CA ALA A 13 -57.24 -5.72 36.40
C ALA A 13 -56.49 -5.85 35.06
N ALA A 14 -56.17 -4.73 34.43
CA ALA A 14 -55.35 -4.68 33.22
C ALA A 14 -53.86 -4.56 33.59
N SER A 15 -53.14 -5.69 33.61
CA SER A 15 -51.70 -5.73 33.85
C SER A 15 -50.93 -5.13 32.67
N ALA A 16 -50.57 -3.85 32.76
CA ALA A 16 -49.72 -3.17 31.79
C ALA A 16 -48.26 -3.62 31.91
N LEU A 17 -47.83 -4.55 31.05
CA LEU A 17 -46.42 -4.91 30.88
C LEU A 17 -45.67 -3.77 30.17
N LEU A 18 -45.09 -2.84 30.92
CA LEU A 18 -44.12 -1.88 30.41
C LEU A 18 -42.77 -2.58 30.15
N GLY A 19 -42.65 -3.22 28.99
CA GLY A 19 -41.41 -3.78 28.48
C GLY A 19 -40.43 -2.67 28.09
N SER A 20 -39.60 -2.24 29.04
CA SER A 20 -38.51 -1.28 28.78
C SER A 20 -37.50 -1.90 27.82
N SER A 21 -37.44 -1.40 26.58
CA SER A 21 -36.63 -1.99 25.52
C SER A 21 -35.14 -1.69 25.74
N GLY A 22 -34.36 -2.72 26.11
CA GLY A 22 -32.92 -2.65 26.36
C GLY A 22 -32.05 -2.52 25.10
N VAL A 23 -32.41 -1.60 24.20
CA VAL A 23 -31.76 -1.44 22.88
C VAL A 23 -30.35 -0.86 23.03
N ALA A 24 -30.19 0.19 23.86
CA ALA A 24 -28.93 0.91 24.00
C ALA A 24 -27.74 0.06 24.51
N SER A 25 -27.96 -0.96 25.35
CA SER A 25 -26.88 -1.83 25.84
C SER A 25 -26.46 -2.87 24.80
N ALA A 26 -27.40 -3.36 23.97
CA ALA A 26 -27.10 -4.27 22.86
C ALA A 26 -26.25 -3.57 21.79
N ASP A 27 -26.59 -2.33 21.44
CA ASP A 27 -25.85 -1.52 20.48
C ASP A 27 -24.42 -1.22 20.97
N VAL A 28 -24.26 -0.82 22.24
CA VAL A 28 -22.94 -0.61 22.85
C VAL A 28 -22.08 -1.88 22.82
N GLN A 29 -22.65 -3.04 23.14
CA GLN A 29 -21.91 -4.31 23.09
C GLN A 29 -21.53 -4.67 21.64
N ALA A 30 -22.39 -4.41 20.65
CA ALA A 30 -22.07 -4.61 19.24
C ALA A 30 -20.89 -3.75 18.78
N CYS A 31 -20.83 -2.49 19.20
CA CYS A 31 -19.71 -1.58 18.92
C CYS A 31 -18.38 -2.07 19.53
N LEU A 32 -18.41 -2.55 20.79
CA LEU A 32 -17.22 -3.10 21.45
C LEU A 32 -16.74 -4.40 20.78
N ASN A 33 -17.67 -5.31 20.46
CA ASN A 33 -17.36 -6.56 19.74
C ASN A 33 -16.77 -6.27 18.35
N ALA A 34 -17.27 -5.26 17.64
CA ALA A 34 -16.74 -4.85 16.33
C ALA A 34 -15.32 -4.26 16.44
N SER A 35 -15.05 -3.45 17.47
CA SER A 35 -13.69 -2.94 17.76
C SER A 35 -12.71 -4.08 18.07
N GLU A 36 -13.08 -4.99 18.97
CA GLU A 36 -12.25 -6.15 19.33
C GLU A 36 -12.00 -7.07 18.13
N LYS A 37 -13.04 -7.35 17.34
CA LYS A 37 -12.94 -8.14 16.10
C LYS A 37 -11.99 -7.46 15.09
N GLY A 38 -12.12 -6.16 14.89
CA GLY A 38 -11.25 -5.38 13.99
C GLY A 38 -9.79 -5.42 14.42
N GLN A 39 -9.52 -5.24 15.72
CA GLN A 39 -8.16 -5.33 16.27
C GLN A 39 -7.54 -6.74 16.09
N LYS A 40 -8.30 -7.81 16.36
CA LYS A 40 -7.86 -9.20 16.14
C LYS A 40 -7.57 -9.49 14.66
N LEU A 41 -8.42 -9.01 13.75
CA LEU A 41 -8.23 -9.17 12.30
C LEU A 41 -7.02 -8.38 11.79
N ARG A 42 -6.82 -7.14 12.28
CA ARG A 42 -5.62 -6.33 11.99
C ARG A 42 -4.34 -7.04 12.43
N ALA A 43 -4.33 -7.60 13.65
CA ALA A 43 -3.20 -8.38 14.15
C ALA A 43 -2.95 -9.69 13.37
N ALA A 44 -3.99 -10.25 12.74
CA ALA A 44 -3.90 -11.43 11.89
C ALA A 44 -3.57 -11.13 10.41
N GLY A 45 -3.33 -9.87 10.03
CA GLY A 45 -3.10 -9.45 8.64
C GLY A 45 -4.34 -9.45 7.74
N LYS A 46 -5.53 -9.71 8.29
CA LYS A 46 -6.84 -9.68 7.61
C LYS A 46 -7.38 -8.25 7.58
N LEU A 47 -6.70 -7.40 6.81
CA LEU A 47 -6.87 -5.96 6.86
C LEU A 47 -8.19 -5.51 6.20
N ARG A 48 -8.70 -6.24 5.21
CA ARG A 48 -10.03 -6.00 4.60
C ARG A 48 -11.14 -6.21 5.62
N GLU A 49 -11.21 -7.38 6.25
CA GLU A 49 -12.26 -7.68 7.24
C GLU A 49 -12.08 -6.83 8.52
N ALA A 50 -10.84 -6.43 8.85
CA ALA A 50 -10.57 -5.46 9.91
C ALA A 50 -11.17 -4.08 9.57
N ARG A 51 -10.98 -3.60 8.34
CA ARG A 51 -11.54 -2.34 7.83
C ARG A 51 -13.07 -2.34 7.93
N GLU A 52 -13.72 -3.43 7.50
CA GLU A 52 -15.17 -3.59 7.63
C GLU A 52 -15.63 -3.52 9.09
N SER A 53 -14.91 -4.19 9.99
CA SER A 53 -15.21 -4.17 11.43
C SER A 53 -15.01 -2.78 12.05
N PHE A 54 -13.98 -2.02 11.63
CA PHE A 54 -13.75 -0.64 12.07
C PHE A 54 -14.78 0.35 11.53
N VAL A 55 -15.30 0.15 10.32
CA VAL A 55 -16.43 0.95 9.79
C VAL A 55 -17.68 0.76 10.65
N VAL A 56 -17.95 -0.45 11.16
CA VAL A 56 -19.08 -0.71 12.06
C VAL A 56 -18.94 0.03 13.39
N CYS A 57 -17.79 -0.06 14.07
CA CYS A 57 -17.61 0.62 15.36
C CYS A 57 -17.31 2.13 15.25
N GLY A 58 -16.97 2.63 14.06
CA GLY A 58 -16.87 4.06 13.74
C GLY A 58 -18.22 4.77 13.55
N ALA A 59 -19.34 4.03 13.44
CA ALA A 59 -20.66 4.59 13.19
C ALA A 59 -21.16 5.50 14.34
N GLU A 60 -21.96 6.53 14.01
CA GLU A 60 -22.37 7.59 14.96
C GLU A 60 -23.09 7.07 16.22
N GLY A 61 -23.80 5.94 16.13
CA GLY A 61 -24.48 5.31 17.26
C GLY A 61 -23.56 4.69 18.32
N CYS A 62 -22.28 4.46 18.01
CA CYS A 62 -21.32 3.88 18.95
C CYS A 62 -20.79 4.92 19.98
N PRO A 63 -20.29 4.49 21.16
CA PRO A 63 -19.70 5.39 22.15
C PRO A 63 -18.54 6.23 21.58
N ALA A 64 -18.47 7.52 21.93
CA ALA A 64 -17.58 8.49 21.29
C ALA A 64 -16.09 8.09 21.28
N MET A 65 -15.60 7.49 22.36
CA MET A 65 -14.23 6.97 22.46
C MET A 65 -13.98 5.82 21.47
N VAL A 66 -14.90 4.85 21.40
CA VAL A 66 -14.82 3.71 20.47
C VAL A 66 -14.84 4.20 19.01
N ARG A 67 -15.70 5.18 18.69
CA ARG A 67 -15.75 5.77 17.34
C ARG A 67 -14.43 6.43 16.95
N HIS A 68 -13.79 7.15 17.88
CA HIS A 68 -12.52 7.83 17.65
C HIS A 68 -11.43 6.82 17.28
N ASP A 69 -11.23 5.80 18.13
CA ASP A 69 -10.21 4.76 17.91
C ASP A 69 -10.47 3.98 16.62
N CYS A 70 -11.72 3.56 16.37
CA CYS A 70 -12.10 2.85 15.14
C CYS A 70 -11.89 3.72 13.88
N THR A 71 -12.14 5.03 13.96
CA THR A 71 -11.87 5.95 12.85
C THR A 71 -10.37 6.07 12.59
N GLN A 72 -9.55 6.22 13.62
CA GLN A 72 -8.09 6.28 13.51
C GLN A 72 -7.54 4.99 12.90
N TRP A 73 -7.91 3.82 13.42
CA TRP A 73 -7.42 2.55 12.87
C TRP A 73 -7.86 2.30 11.43
N ASN A 74 -9.06 2.73 11.03
CA ASN A 74 -9.51 2.66 9.64
C ASN A 74 -8.68 3.57 8.70
N GLN A 75 -8.22 4.73 9.19
CA GLN A 75 -7.28 5.60 8.46
C GLN A 75 -5.89 4.97 8.35
N ASP A 76 -5.35 4.40 9.44
CA ASP A 76 -4.09 3.65 9.39
C ASP A 76 -4.14 2.55 8.31
N LEU A 77 -5.22 1.74 8.32
CA LEU A 77 -5.42 0.66 7.36
C LEU A 77 -5.42 1.16 5.90
N ALA A 78 -5.91 2.35 5.61
CA ALA A 78 -5.90 2.88 4.24
C ALA A 78 -4.49 3.09 3.67
N SER A 79 -3.50 3.37 4.53
CA SER A 79 -2.10 3.47 4.13
C SER A 79 -1.48 2.10 3.82
N VAL A 80 -1.72 1.10 4.67
CA VAL A 80 -1.11 -0.24 4.58
C VAL A 80 -1.86 -1.23 3.68
N LEU A 81 -3.15 -1.03 3.41
CA LEU A 81 -3.94 -1.90 2.52
C LEU A 81 -3.44 -1.82 1.06
N PRO A 82 -2.95 -2.93 0.46
CA PRO A 82 -2.57 -2.92 -0.94
C PRO A 82 -3.78 -2.87 -1.88
N THR A 83 -3.52 -2.51 -3.14
CA THR A 83 -4.52 -2.51 -4.22
C THR A 83 -3.95 -3.11 -5.50
N VAL A 84 -4.76 -3.95 -6.15
CA VAL A 84 -4.39 -4.68 -7.37
C VAL A 84 -5.37 -4.34 -8.49
N VAL A 85 -4.85 -4.07 -9.68
CA VAL A 85 -5.62 -3.92 -10.92
C VAL A 85 -5.53 -5.24 -11.68
N PHE A 86 -6.68 -5.90 -11.85
CA PHE A 86 -6.77 -7.17 -12.54
C PHE A 86 -7.02 -6.98 -14.05
N GLY A 87 -6.27 -7.71 -14.86
CA GLY A 87 -6.44 -7.82 -16.31
C GLY A 87 -6.52 -9.28 -16.74
N ALA A 88 -7.18 -9.54 -17.86
CA ALA A 88 -7.23 -10.86 -18.47
C ALA A 88 -7.30 -10.73 -19.98
N LYS A 89 -6.61 -11.62 -20.69
CA LYS A 89 -6.55 -11.65 -22.15
C LYS A 89 -6.91 -13.03 -22.70
N ASP A 90 -7.44 -13.09 -23.91
CA ASP A 90 -7.54 -14.36 -24.65
C ASP A 90 -6.21 -14.73 -25.33
N LYS A 91 -6.15 -15.91 -25.93
CA LYS A 91 -4.98 -16.39 -26.71
C LYS A 91 -4.65 -15.52 -27.94
N SER A 92 -5.54 -14.63 -28.35
CA SER A 92 -5.32 -13.64 -29.41
C SER A 92 -4.85 -12.27 -28.87
N GLY A 93 -4.61 -12.16 -27.55
CA GLY A 93 -4.16 -10.94 -26.87
C GLY A 93 -5.25 -9.90 -26.60
N ARG A 94 -6.51 -10.20 -26.91
CA ARG A 94 -7.65 -9.29 -26.72
C ARG A 94 -8.07 -9.31 -25.26
N ASP A 95 -8.41 -8.14 -24.71
CA ASP A 95 -8.86 -8.02 -23.32
C ASP A 95 -10.24 -8.66 -23.11
N LEU A 96 -10.39 -9.33 -21.97
CA LEU A 96 -11.61 -10.01 -21.54
C LEU A 96 -12.23 -9.25 -20.36
N PHE A 97 -13.52 -8.91 -20.47
CA PHE A 97 -14.22 -8.07 -19.49
C PHE A 97 -15.08 -8.88 -18.51
N ASP A 98 -15.77 -9.92 -18.99
CA ASP A 98 -16.67 -10.77 -18.19
C ASP A 98 -15.92 -11.88 -17.42
N VAL A 99 -14.84 -11.48 -16.73
CA VAL A 99 -13.97 -12.38 -15.97
C VAL A 99 -14.25 -12.24 -14.47
N THR A 100 -14.60 -13.35 -13.84
CA THR A 100 -14.67 -13.45 -12.38
C THR A 100 -13.28 -13.71 -11.82
N VAL A 101 -12.89 -12.97 -10.78
CA VAL A 101 -11.63 -13.16 -10.05
C VAL A 101 -11.93 -13.54 -8.61
N SER A 102 -11.31 -14.61 -8.14
CA SER A 102 -11.29 -15.01 -6.72
C SER A 102 -9.87 -14.99 -6.16
N MET A 103 -9.75 -14.74 -4.86
CA MET A 103 -8.52 -14.75 -4.08
C MET A 103 -8.66 -15.81 -3.00
N ASP A 104 -7.80 -16.83 -3.03
CA ASP A 104 -7.79 -17.97 -2.09
C ASP A 104 -9.16 -18.68 -1.96
N GLY A 105 -9.98 -18.63 -3.03
CA GLY A 105 -11.32 -19.20 -3.10
C GLY A 105 -12.47 -18.23 -2.80
N GLU A 106 -12.21 -17.03 -2.25
CA GLU A 106 -13.22 -15.99 -2.07
C GLU A 106 -13.34 -15.12 -3.32
N LYS A 107 -14.55 -14.93 -3.85
CA LYS A 107 -14.79 -14.09 -5.04
C LYS A 107 -14.60 -12.60 -4.73
N LEU A 108 -13.59 -11.97 -5.32
CA LEU A 108 -13.34 -10.53 -5.19
C LEU A 108 -14.18 -9.69 -6.15
N VAL A 109 -14.20 -10.04 -7.45
CA VAL A 109 -14.94 -9.32 -8.49
C VAL A 109 -15.55 -10.28 -9.51
N SER A 110 -16.67 -9.89 -10.13
CA SER A 110 -17.36 -10.68 -11.16
C SER A 110 -17.14 -10.18 -12.59
N LYS A 111 -16.37 -9.09 -12.76
CA LYS A 111 -16.00 -8.50 -14.05
C LYS A 111 -14.74 -7.64 -13.88
N LEU A 112 -14.04 -7.38 -14.98
CA LEU A 112 -12.89 -6.49 -15.03
C LEU A 112 -13.32 -5.15 -15.62
N ASP A 113 -13.37 -4.12 -14.77
CA ASP A 113 -13.71 -2.73 -15.15
C ASP A 113 -12.51 -1.76 -15.05
N GLY A 114 -11.29 -2.30 -14.92
CA GLY A 114 -10.04 -1.55 -14.85
C GLY A 114 -9.79 -0.82 -13.53
N LYS A 115 -10.63 -1.00 -12.51
CA LYS A 115 -10.43 -0.37 -11.19
C LYS A 115 -9.50 -1.19 -10.30
N SER A 116 -8.79 -0.48 -9.42
CA SER A 116 -7.99 -1.11 -8.38
C SER A 116 -8.88 -1.72 -7.30
N VAL A 117 -8.73 -3.01 -7.05
CA VAL A 117 -9.41 -3.78 -6.00
C VAL A 117 -8.52 -3.79 -4.76
N ILE A 118 -9.08 -3.53 -3.58
CA ILE A 118 -8.37 -3.69 -2.30
C ILE A 118 -8.20 -5.19 -2.05
N VAL A 119 -6.99 -5.61 -1.72
CA VAL A 119 -6.65 -6.98 -1.32
C VAL A 119 -5.89 -6.96 0.01
N ASP A 120 -5.73 -8.11 0.63
CA ASP A 120 -4.92 -8.24 1.85
C ASP A 120 -3.42 -8.37 1.50
N PRO A 121 -2.50 -8.02 2.42
CA PRO A 121 -1.08 -8.24 2.25
C PRO A 121 -0.72 -9.71 2.56
N GLY A 122 0.14 -10.31 1.74
CA GLY A 122 0.54 -11.70 1.90
C GLY A 122 0.67 -12.46 0.59
N LYS A 123 0.90 -13.77 0.70
CA LYS A 123 0.89 -14.68 -0.46
C LYS A 123 -0.55 -15.07 -0.75
N HIS A 124 -1.05 -14.66 -1.91
CA HIS A 124 -2.41 -14.92 -2.37
C HIS A 124 -2.42 -15.65 -3.72
N THR A 125 -3.45 -16.47 -3.91
CA THR A 125 -3.70 -17.21 -5.15
C THR A 125 -4.91 -16.61 -5.85
N PHE A 126 -4.70 -15.97 -6.99
CA PHE A 126 -5.74 -15.33 -7.78
C PHE A 126 -6.19 -16.26 -8.90
N LYS A 127 -7.46 -16.66 -8.90
CA LYS A 127 -8.08 -17.49 -9.93
C LYS A 127 -9.03 -16.65 -10.78
N PHE A 128 -8.81 -16.67 -12.08
CA PHE A 128 -9.56 -15.93 -13.10
C PHE A 128 -10.40 -16.91 -13.92
N GLU A 129 -11.69 -16.63 -14.13
CA GLU A 129 -12.63 -17.52 -14.81
C GLU A 129 -13.57 -16.76 -15.74
N SER A 130 -13.72 -17.20 -16.99
CA SER A 130 -14.63 -16.62 -17.98
C SER A 130 -15.01 -17.64 -19.05
N GLY A 131 -16.31 -17.96 -19.18
CA GLY A 131 -16.83 -18.73 -20.32
C GLY A 131 -16.23 -20.12 -20.51
N GLY A 132 -15.78 -20.78 -19.44
CA GLY A 132 -15.09 -22.08 -19.51
C GLY A 132 -13.57 -21.98 -19.69
N LEU A 133 -13.03 -20.76 -19.81
CA LEU A 133 -11.60 -20.50 -19.70
C LEU A 133 -11.22 -20.19 -18.25
N SER A 134 -10.02 -20.60 -17.83
CA SER A 134 -9.51 -20.35 -16.47
C SER A 134 -7.98 -20.20 -16.43
N ALA A 135 -7.48 -19.34 -15.56
CA ALA A 135 -6.06 -19.29 -15.19
C ALA A 135 -5.89 -18.97 -13.71
N THR A 136 -4.75 -19.36 -13.14
CA THR A 136 -4.41 -19.14 -11.73
C THR A 136 -3.03 -18.50 -11.64
N GLU A 137 -2.92 -17.40 -10.90
CA GLU A 137 -1.66 -16.68 -10.66
C GLU A 137 -1.40 -16.55 -9.16
N THR A 138 -0.18 -16.88 -8.73
CA THR A 138 0.21 -16.78 -7.31
C THR A 138 1.13 -15.60 -7.10
N ALA A 139 0.72 -14.65 -6.25
CA ALA A 139 1.48 -13.42 -6.01
C ALA A 139 1.66 -13.15 -4.51
N LEU A 140 2.88 -12.78 -4.12
CA LEU A 140 3.15 -12.13 -2.85
C LEU A 140 2.81 -10.64 -3.00
N VAL A 141 1.65 -10.22 -2.49
CA VAL A 141 1.22 -8.82 -2.43
C VAL A 141 1.86 -8.18 -1.21
N LYS A 142 2.51 -7.02 -1.40
CA LYS A 142 3.24 -6.35 -0.30
C LYS A 142 2.34 -5.34 0.40
N GLU A 143 2.56 -5.15 1.69
CA GLU A 143 1.91 -4.08 2.46
C GLU A 143 2.17 -2.70 1.80
N GLY A 144 1.14 -1.87 1.72
CA GLY A 144 1.18 -0.56 1.09
C GLY A 144 1.26 -0.53 -0.44
N GLU A 145 1.42 -1.67 -1.12
CA GLU A 145 1.57 -1.75 -2.58
C GLU A 145 0.30 -1.27 -3.32
N LYS A 146 0.36 -0.11 -4.00
CA LYS A 146 -0.81 0.48 -4.68
C LYS A 146 -0.80 0.21 -6.18
N SER A 147 -1.98 -0.09 -6.73
CA SER A 147 -2.26 -0.27 -8.16
C SER A 147 -1.31 -1.24 -8.88
N ARG A 148 -0.92 -2.34 -8.21
CA ARG A 148 -0.15 -3.41 -8.85
C ARG A 148 -0.99 -4.07 -9.95
N VAL A 149 -0.45 -4.17 -11.15
CA VAL A 149 -1.14 -4.86 -12.26
C VAL A 149 -0.86 -6.37 -12.18
N ILE A 150 -1.92 -7.18 -12.23
CA ILE A 150 -1.83 -8.63 -12.45
C ILE A 150 -2.66 -8.93 -13.71
N THR A 151 -2.02 -9.43 -14.76
CA THR A 151 -2.67 -9.79 -16.02
C THR A 151 -2.34 -11.22 -16.40
N VAL A 152 -3.38 -12.02 -16.68
CA VAL A 152 -3.25 -13.42 -17.11
C VAL A 152 -3.79 -13.61 -18.53
N THR A 153 -3.31 -14.65 -19.22
CA THR A 153 -3.96 -15.17 -20.42
C THR A 153 -4.91 -16.30 -20.00
N LEU A 154 -6.13 -16.31 -20.54
CA LEU A 154 -7.14 -17.30 -20.22
C LEU A 154 -7.20 -18.41 -21.27
N ASP A 155 -7.13 -19.64 -20.77
CA ASP A 155 -7.00 -20.88 -21.50
C ASP A 155 -8.15 -21.84 -21.18
N THR A 156 -8.49 -22.75 -22.09
CA THR A 156 -9.40 -23.87 -21.79
C THR A 156 -8.81 -24.72 -20.67
N GLY A 157 -9.59 -24.90 -19.60
CA GLY A 157 -9.23 -25.43 -18.27
C GLY A 157 -7.96 -26.28 -18.09
N ASP A 158 -7.28 -25.99 -16.98
CA ASP A 158 -6.14 -26.71 -16.38
C ASP A 158 -4.75 -26.47 -16.99
N SER A 159 -4.31 -25.21 -16.96
CA SER A 159 -2.88 -24.85 -17.01
C SER A 159 -2.37 -24.42 -15.62
N ALA A 160 -2.12 -25.41 -14.76
CA ALA A 160 -1.30 -25.22 -13.57
C ALA A 160 0.19 -25.23 -13.96
N GLY A 161 0.73 -24.07 -14.35
CA GLY A 161 2.14 -23.94 -14.70
C GLY A 161 2.49 -22.56 -15.23
N GLY A 162 3.35 -21.83 -14.52
CA GLY A 162 3.83 -20.52 -14.94
C GLY A 162 4.99 -20.59 -15.95
N ALA A 163 5.39 -19.39 -16.39
CA ALA A 163 6.57 -19.08 -17.21
C ALA A 163 6.59 -19.50 -18.70
N THR A 164 6.62 -18.47 -19.55
CA THR A 164 7.24 -18.41 -20.89
C THR A 164 6.76 -19.33 -22.03
N ALA A 165 6.09 -18.72 -23.01
CA ALA A 165 6.46 -18.85 -24.42
C ALA A 165 6.06 -17.58 -25.20
N ALA A 166 6.81 -17.22 -26.23
CA ALA A 166 6.65 -15.97 -26.98
C ALA A 166 5.88 -16.15 -28.31
N GLY A 167 5.29 -15.04 -28.79
CA GLY A 167 4.73 -14.89 -30.13
C GLY A 167 3.83 -13.66 -30.19
N GLY A 168 4.03 -12.64 -31.04
CA GLY A 168 5.00 -12.51 -32.12
C GLY A 168 4.31 -12.05 -33.40
N LEU A 169 4.01 -10.75 -33.50
CA LEU A 169 3.56 -10.11 -34.74
C LEU A 169 4.25 -8.75 -34.86
N GLY A 170 5.06 -8.59 -35.91
CA GLY A 170 5.74 -7.33 -36.20
C GLY A 170 4.95 -6.46 -37.18
N ALA A 171 5.16 -5.15 -37.07
CA ALA A 171 4.99 -4.19 -38.16
C ALA A 171 6.15 -3.20 -38.06
N GLY A 172 6.78 -2.90 -39.20
CA GLY A 172 8.13 -2.32 -39.22
C GLY A 172 8.23 -0.83 -38.89
N GLY A 173 9.33 -0.46 -38.23
CA GLY A 173 9.85 0.90 -38.16
C GLY A 173 11.38 0.81 -38.22
N THR A 174 11.99 1.40 -39.25
CA THR A 174 13.40 1.18 -39.61
C THR A 174 14.35 1.72 -38.53
N ALA A 175 15.11 0.84 -37.87
CA ALA A 175 16.22 1.24 -37.00
C ALA A 175 17.52 1.41 -37.80
N PRO A 176 18.33 2.46 -37.55
CA PRO A 176 19.66 2.58 -38.14
C PRO A 176 20.66 1.59 -37.50
N PRO A 177 21.70 1.16 -38.23
CA PRO A 177 22.60 0.09 -37.76
C PRO A 177 23.69 0.62 -36.81
N GLY A 178 24.02 -0.18 -35.80
CA GLY A 178 25.14 0.05 -34.87
C GLY A 178 24.77 -0.31 -33.42
N ALA A 179 25.51 -1.17 -32.70
CA ALA A 179 26.65 -1.97 -33.13
C ALA A 179 26.73 -3.26 -32.30
N ASP A 180 27.01 -4.39 -32.95
CA ASP A 180 27.48 -5.59 -32.27
C ASP A 180 28.93 -5.36 -31.83
N GLY A 181 29.15 -5.24 -30.52
CA GLY A 181 30.47 -5.11 -29.92
C GLY A 181 30.46 -5.74 -28.53
N GLY A 182 31.42 -6.62 -28.27
CA GLY A 182 31.59 -7.22 -26.94
C GLY A 182 31.90 -6.13 -25.91
N GLY A 183 30.89 -5.79 -25.10
CA GLY A 183 30.93 -4.67 -24.16
C GLY A 183 30.70 -5.14 -22.72
N HIS A 184 31.34 -4.43 -21.79
CA HIS A 184 31.32 -4.71 -20.35
C HIS A 184 29.90 -4.81 -19.77
N SER A 185 29.78 -5.52 -18.64
CA SER A 185 28.52 -5.63 -17.89
C SER A 185 27.92 -4.24 -17.62
N ILE A 186 26.60 -4.11 -17.74
CA ILE A 186 25.88 -2.89 -17.39
C ILE A 186 25.67 -2.76 -15.87
N VAL A 187 25.85 -3.84 -15.11
CA VAL A 187 25.58 -3.90 -13.67
C VAL A 187 26.46 -2.94 -12.85
N PRO A 188 27.79 -2.82 -13.08
CA PRO A 188 28.63 -1.84 -12.38
C PRO A 188 28.15 -0.39 -12.59
N TRP A 189 27.67 -0.06 -13.80
CA TRP A 189 27.13 1.28 -14.10
C TRP A 189 25.83 1.57 -13.37
N VAL A 190 24.98 0.56 -13.14
CA VAL A 190 23.78 0.71 -12.29
C VAL A 190 24.18 0.99 -10.83
N VAL A 191 25.18 0.29 -10.30
CA VAL A 191 25.70 0.52 -8.93
C VAL A 191 26.29 1.92 -8.78
N VAL A 192 27.10 2.37 -9.75
CA VAL A 192 27.64 3.74 -9.79
C VAL A 192 26.52 4.78 -9.89
N GLY A 193 25.49 4.55 -10.72
CA GLY A 193 24.34 5.45 -10.84
C GLY A 193 23.54 5.61 -9.54
N VAL A 194 23.25 4.51 -8.86
CA VAL A 194 22.57 4.52 -7.54
C VAL A 194 23.43 5.20 -6.47
N GLY A 195 24.72 4.88 -6.43
CA GLY A 195 25.68 5.53 -5.51
C GLY A 195 25.78 7.05 -5.75
N GLY A 196 25.83 7.48 -7.01
CA GLY A 196 25.85 8.89 -7.40
C GLY A 196 24.58 9.63 -6.99
N ALA A 197 23.40 9.03 -7.19
CA ALA A 197 22.14 9.61 -6.76
C ALA A 197 22.07 9.75 -5.22
N ALA A 198 22.52 8.74 -4.47
CA ALA A 198 22.61 8.80 -3.00
C ALA A 198 23.61 9.87 -2.53
N LEU A 199 24.77 10.00 -3.18
CA LEU A 199 25.75 11.03 -2.87
C LEU A 199 25.19 12.44 -3.09
N VAL A 200 24.51 12.69 -4.22
CA VAL A 200 23.84 13.97 -4.49
C VAL A 200 22.74 14.25 -3.45
N ALA A 201 21.91 13.26 -3.11
CA ALA A 201 20.89 13.42 -2.09
C ALA A 201 21.48 13.77 -0.71
N GLY A 202 22.57 13.10 -0.31
CA GLY A 202 23.29 13.41 0.94
C GLY A 202 23.86 14.84 0.97
N ILE A 203 24.44 15.29 -0.15
CA ILE A 203 24.93 16.68 -0.31
C ILE A 203 23.79 17.69 -0.22
N VAL A 204 22.65 17.44 -0.88
CA VAL A 204 21.48 18.33 -0.82
C VAL A 204 20.93 18.40 0.60
N ILE A 205 20.72 17.26 1.27
CA ILE A 205 20.24 17.20 2.66
C ILE A 205 21.16 17.98 3.60
N PHE A 206 22.48 17.84 3.44
CA PHE A 206 23.47 18.60 4.21
C PHE A 206 23.41 20.11 3.90
N ALA A 207 23.33 20.50 2.62
CA ALA A 207 23.29 21.89 2.19
C ALA A 207 21.98 22.62 2.54
N THR A 208 20.86 21.90 2.68
CA THR A 208 19.56 22.47 3.11
C THR A 208 19.34 22.35 4.62
N THR A 209 20.39 22.21 5.42
CA THR A 209 20.27 22.18 6.89
C THR A 209 19.75 23.53 7.39
N PRO A 210 18.64 23.59 8.14
CA PRO A 210 18.11 24.84 8.66
C PRO A 210 19.01 25.43 9.76
N ASP A 211 19.11 26.75 9.82
CA ASP A 211 19.81 27.45 10.89
C ASP A 211 19.18 27.16 12.27
N ARG A 212 20.03 26.94 13.27
CA ARG A 212 19.59 26.68 14.65
C ARG A 212 18.95 27.92 15.27
N PRO A 213 17.75 27.84 15.90
CA PRO A 213 17.17 28.95 16.64
C PRO A 213 18.11 29.44 17.77
N SER A 214 18.32 30.76 17.87
CA SER A 214 19.30 31.36 18.78
C SER A 214 19.04 31.18 20.28
N ASN A 215 17.83 30.75 20.66
CA ASN A 215 17.43 30.37 22.01
C ASN A 215 17.64 28.87 22.32
N CYS A 216 18.02 28.06 21.34
CA CYS A 216 18.32 26.64 21.51
C CYS A 216 19.83 26.42 21.53
N ARG A 217 20.43 26.28 22.72
CA ARG A 217 21.88 26.10 22.84
C ARG A 217 22.31 24.67 22.51
N GLU A 218 23.42 24.55 21.81
CA GLU A 218 24.00 23.26 21.41
C GLU A 218 24.66 22.51 22.56
N ASP A 219 25.33 23.24 23.46
CA ASP A 219 26.11 22.73 24.61
C ASP A 219 25.26 21.94 25.62
N THR A 220 24.05 22.41 25.87
CA THR A 220 23.13 21.92 26.90
C THR A 220 21.94 21.16 26.31
N LYS A 221 21.82 21.15 24.98
CA LYS A 221 20.67 20.61 24.22
C LYS A 221 19.32 21.07 24.77
N ARG A 222 19.26 22.33 25.23
CA ARG A 222 18.07 22.97 25.82
C ARG A 222 17.70 24.23 25.05
N CYS A 223 16.40 24.42 24.87
CA CYS A 223 15.82 25.66 24.36
C CYS A 223 15.25 26.48 25.52
N GLU A 224 15.72 27.72 25.64
CA GLU A 224 15.21 28.69 26.60
C GLU A 224 13.96 29.38 26.02
N ARG A 225 12.96 29.66 26.87
CA ARG A 225 11.74 30.34 26.45
C ARG A 225 12.01 31.84 26.33
N ARG A 226 11.74 32.43 25.17
CA ARG A 226 11.84 33.89 24.98
C ARG A 226 10.71 34.61 25.73
N PRO A 227 10.91 35.85 26.22
CA PRO A 227 9.82 36.64 26.81
C PRO A 227 8.67 36.83 25.82
N GLY A 228 7.44 36.54 26.24
CA GLY A 228 6.24 36.61 25.39
C GLY A 228 6.03 35.42 24.44
N GLN A 229 6.86 34.38 24.50
CA GLN A 229 6.73 33.18 23.68
C GLN A 229 5.66 32.22 24.23
N ASP A 230 4.77 31.74 23.37
CA ASP A 230 3.78 30.73 23.69
C ASP A 230 4.35 29.29 23.61
N ASP A 231 3.58 28.31 24.06
CA ASP A 231 4.03 26.92 24.09
C ASP A 231 4.20 26.32 22.68
N ALA A 232 3.41 26.79 21.70
CA ALA A 232 3.42 26.30 20.32
C ALA A 232 4.69 26.76 19.56
N SER A 233 5.04 28.04 19.64
CA SER A 233 6.28 28.55 19.03
C SER A 233 7.54 28.02 19.72
N LEU A 234 7.50 27.76 21.03
CA LEU A 234 8.60 27.05 21.72
C LEU A 234 8.70 25.57 21.28
N ALA A 235 7.60 24.91 20.94
CA ALA A 235 7.63 23.57 20.36
C ALA A 235 8.24 23.59 18.95
N ALA A 236 7.88 24.56 18.11
CA ALA A 236 8.46 24.74 16.78
C ALA A 236 9.97 25.02 16.82
N ASP A 237 10.45 25.89 17.74
CA ASP A 237 11.89 26.13 17.94
C ASP A 237 12.63 24.82 18.31
N LYS A 238 12.04 23.97 19.16
CA LYS A 238 12.63 22.67 19.55
C LYS A 238 12.67 21.68 18.39
N GLU A 239 11.61 21.64 17.58
CA GLU A 239 11.54 20.79 16.39
C GLU A 239 12.62 21.21 15.37
N GLN A 240 12.70 22.51 15.05
CA GLN A 240 13.74 23.06 14.17
C GLN A 240 15.15 22.79 14.69
N ALA A 241 15.41 22.95 15.99
CA ALA A 241 16.71 22.62 16.58
C ALA A 241 17.02 21.10 16.51
N GLY A 242 16.02 20.24 16.62
CA GLY A 242 16.15 18.80 16.41
C GLY A 242 16.47 18.44 14.96
N THR A 243 15.82 19.10 14.00
CA THR A 243 16.14 18.97 12.57
C THR A 243 17.55 19.46 12.27
N ALA A 244 17.94 20.64 12.76
CA ALA A 244 19.28 21.19 12.58
C ALA A 244 20.41 20.30 13.15
N ASP A 245 20.16 19.62 14.29
CA ASP A 245 21.12 18.67 14.87
C ASP A 245 21.19 17.33 14.11
N SER A 246 20.07 16.83 13.57
CA SER A 246 19.99 15.48 13.00
C SER A 246 20.19 15.41 11.48
N GLN A 247 19.76 16.44 10.75
CA GLN A 247 19.86 16.51 9.29
C GLN A 247 21.31 16.48 8.75
N PRO A 248 22.32 17.18 9.31
CA PRO A 248 23.68 17.10 8.80
C PRO A 248 24.32 15.73 9.05
N VAL A 249 23.98 15.05 10.15
CA VAL A 249 24.43 13.68 10.44
C VAL A 249 23.83 12.70 9.43
N LEU A 250 22.54 12.82 9.14
CA LEU A 250 21.86 12.00 8.14
C LEU A 250 22.43 12.24 6.73
N GLY A 251 22.63 13.50 6.34
CA GLY A 251 23.25 13.88 5.06
C GLY A 251 24.67 13.32 4.91
N ALA A 252 25.48 13.38 5.97
CA ALA A 252 26.83 12.81 5.98
C ALA A 252 26.84 11.28 5.83
N ILE A 253 25.95 10.56 6.53
CA ILE A 253 25.84 9.09 6.42
C ILE A 253 25.39 8.68 5.02
N VAL A 254 24.34 9.31 4.48
CA VAL A 254 23.82 9.02 3.13
C VAL A 254 24.85 9.37 2.05
N GLY A 255 25.54 10.50 2.19
CA GLY A 255 26.63 10.92 1.30
C GLY A 255 27.81 9.93 1.31
N ALA A 256 28.28 9.52 2.50
CA ALA A 256 29.36 8.57 2.63
C ALA A 256 29.01 7.18 2.05
N ALA A 257 27.78 6.70 2.28
CA ALA A 257 27.29 5.46 1.68
C ALA A 257 27.21 5.55 0.14
N GLY A 258 26.72 6.66 -0.40
CA GLY A 258 26.69 6.92 -1.84
C GLY A 258 28.09 6.92 -2.46
N LEU A 259 29.04 7.59 -1.83
CA LEU A 259 30.44 7.61 -2.26
C LEU A 259 31.08 6.22 -2.24
N ALA A 260 30.81 5.41 -1.20
CA ALA A 260 31.30 4.04 -1.10
C ALA A 260 30.74 3.14 -2.22
N LEU A 261 29.47 3.31 -2.60
CA LEU A 261 28.87 2.60 -3.74
C LEU A 261 29.46 3.03 -5.09
N VAL A 262 29.74 4.32 -5.29
CA VAL A 262 30.44 4.81 -6.49
C VAL A 262 31.84 4.20 -6.57
N ALA A 263 32.62 4.28 -5.49
CA ALA A 263 33.98 3.72 -5.46
C ALA A 263 33.97 2.19 -5.68
N GLY A 264 33.08 1.47 -4.99
CA GLY A 264 32.92 0.02 -5.14
C GLY A 264 32.47 -0.40 -6.54
N GLY A 265 31.52 0.32 -7.15
CA GLY A 265 31.06 0.07 -8.52
C GLY A 265 32.15 0.32 -9.57
N LEU A 266 32.95 1.37 -9.40
CA LEU A 266 34.11 1.64 -10.26
C LEU A 266 35.19 0.55 -10.10
N VAL A 267 35.52 0.17 -8.86
CA VAL A 267 36.49 -0.90 -8.58
C VAL A 267 36.02 -2.24 -9.16
N TRP A 268 34.74 -2.57 -9.03
CA TRP A 268 34.13 -3.75 -9.66
C TRP A 268 34.27 -3.68 -11.20
N HIS A 269 33.95 -2.55 -11.83
CA HIS A 269 34.04 -2.38 -13.27
C HIS A 269 35.46 -2.66 -13.83
N PHE A 270 36.50 -2.27 -13.11
CA PHE A 270 37.90 -2.54 -13.49
C PHE A 270 38.40 -3.95 -13.12
N LEU A 271 37.66 -4.72 -12.31
CA LEU A 271 38.03 -6.07 -11.86
C LEU A 271 37.23 -7.20 -12.52
N GLU A 272 36.21 -6.91 -13.34
CA GLU A 272 35.43 -7.95 -14.03
C GLU A 272 36.28 -8.72 -15.05
N PRO A 273 36.38 -10.07 -14.96
CA PRO A 273 37.11 -10.87 -15.93
C PRO A 273 36.39 -10.88 -17.28
N VAL A 274 37.07 -10.38 -18.32
CA VAL A 274 36.60 -10.32 -19.71
C VAL A 274 36.56 -11.72 -20.37
N GLY A 275 35.62 -12.57 -19.94
CA GLY A 275 35.56 -13.96 -20.43
C GLY A 275 34.43 -14.81 -19.86
N GLY A 276 33.17 -14.41 -20.01
CA GLY A 276 32.01 -15.23 -19.65
C GLY A 276 30.76 -14.85 -20.43
N LYS A 277 30.09 -15.84 -21.04
CA LYS A 277 28.85 -15.64 -21.81
C LYS A 277 27.81 -14.93 -20.94
N SER A 278 27.52 -13.67 -21.28
CA SER A 278 26.74 -12.79 -20.41
C SER A 278 25.24 -12.99 -20.64
N ALA A 279 24.51 -13.28 -19.56
CA ALA A 279 23.05 -13.21 -19.57
C ALA A 279 22.62 -11.77 -19.89
N GLY A 280 21.85 -11.58 -20.96
CA GLY A 280 21.49 -10.27 -21.48
C GLY A 280 20.37 -9.63 -20.67
N LEU A 281 20.70 -8.67 -19.79
CA LEU A 281 19.73 -7.82 -19.10
C LEU A 281 19.40 -6.60 -19.97
N ARG A 282 18.20 -6.58 -20.56
CA ARG A 282 17.66 -5.43 -21.30
C ARG A 282 16.83 -4.55 -20.38
N VAL A 283 17.16 -3.27 -20.33
CA VAL A 283 16.37 -2.23 -19.66
C VAL A 283 15.64 -1.44 -20.72
N LEU A 284 14.31 -1.37 -20.65
CA LEU A 284 13.49 -0.60 -21.60
C LEU A 284 12.71 0.48 -20.85
N PRO A 285 12.95 1.78 -21.11
CA PRO A 285 12.07 2.82 -20.62
C PRO A 285 10.73 2.74 -21.35
N TRP A 286 9.64 2.82 -20.60
CA TRP A 286 8.30 2.95 -21.14
C TRP A 286 7.63 4.19 -20.56
N THR A 287 6.79 4.84 -21.38
CA THR A 287 5.93 5.93 -20.93
C THR A 287 4.52 5.67 -21.44
N THR A 288 3.54 5.87 -20.57
CA THR A 288 2.19 6.29 -20.99
C THR A 288 2.06 7.75 -20.58
N GLY A 289 1.15 8.52 -21.18
CA GLY A 289 1.04 9.98 -20.94
C GLY A 289 0.68 10.42 -19.51
N LYS A 290 0.70 9.50 -18.52
CA LYS A 290 0.47 9.72 -17.09
C LYS A 290 1.53 9.07 -16.18
N SER A 291 2.46 8.26 -16.73
CA SER A 291 3.49 7.56 -15.95
C SER A 291 4.65 7.10 -16.83
N SER A 292 5.87 7.20 -16.30
CA SER A 292 7.09 6.71 -16.95
C SER A 292 7.86 5.79 -16.00
N GLY A 293 8.43 4.71 -16.53
CA GLY A 293 9.19 3.73 -15.75
C GLY A 293 10.20 2.96 -16.58
N LEU A 294 10.97 2.10 -15.91
CA LEU A 294 11.93 1.19 -16.54
C LEU A 294 11.43 -0.26 -16.36
N SER A 295 11.32 -1.02 -17.44
CA SER A 295 11.15 -2.47 -17.37
C SER A 295 12.50 -3.18 -17.50
N LEU A 296 12.69 -4.25 -16.74
CA LEU A 296 13.89 -5.09 -16.74
C LEU A 296 13.51 -6.47 -17.30
N GLY A 297 14.17 -6.90 -18.37
CA GLY A 297 14.04 -8.24 -18.93
C GLY A 297 15.41 -8.92 -19.00
N ALA A 298 15.58 -10.05 -18.33
CA ALA A 298 16.78 -10.86 -18.42
C ALA A 298 16.59 -12.02 -19.41
N THR A 299 17.64 -12.32 -20.17
CA THR A 299 17.75 -13.52 -21.01
C THR A 299 18.90 -14.36 -20.46
N PHE A 300 18.58 -15.54 -19.94
CA PHE A 300 19.53 -16.49 -19.33
C PHE A 300 20.00 -17.53 -20.36
#